data_AF-A0A9W8Q031-F1
#
_entry.id   AF-A0A9W8Q031-F1
#
_cell.length_a   1.000
_cell.length_b   1.000
_cell.length_c   1.000
_cell.angle_alpha   90.00
_cell.angle_beta   90.00
_cell.angle_gamma   90.00
#
_symmetry.space_group_name_H-M   'P 1'
#
loop_
_entity.id
_entity.type
_entity.pdbx_description
1 polymer ?
#
loop_
_entity_poly.entity_id
_entity_poly.type
_entity_poly.pdbx_seq_one_letter_code
_entity_poly.pdbx_strand_id
1 'polypeptide(L)' 'PIINLDKLWALVPQETRDAYVKGEKKDTVPVLDLLPLGYSKVLGKGRLPEIPLVVRARWVSRLAEEKIKQAGGVVELVA' A
#
# COMPACT_ATOMS: atom_id res chain seq x y z
N PRO A 1 11.97 -1.86 10.48
CA PRO A 1 12.52 -1.52 9.14
C PRO A 1 11.60 -0.56 8.37
N ILE A 2 12.17 0.28 7.50
CA ILE A 2 11.41 1.30 6.75
C ILE A 2 11.10 0.85 5.32
N ILE A 3 9.96 1.26 4.79
CA ILE A 3 9.60 1.10 3.37
C ILE A 3 9.05 2.40 2.81
N ASN A 4 9.30 2.65 1.52
CA ASN A 4 8.77 3.79 0.79
C ASN A 4 7.62 3.38 -0.12
N LEU A 5 6.76 4.33 -0.48
CA LEU A 5 5.61 4.08 -1.36
C LEU A 5 6.01 3.48 -2.71
N ASP A 6 7.16 3.84 -3.27
CA ASP A 6 7.65 3.28 -4.56
C ASP A 6 7.79 1.76 -4.54
N LYS A 7 8.00 1.16 -3.37
CA LYS A 7 8.19 -0.29 -3.22
C LYS A 7 6.95 -1.03 -2.74
N LEU A 8 5.88 -0.34 -2.31
CA LEU A 8 4.68 -0.99 -1.78
C LEU A 8 4.01 -1.88 -2.83
N TRP A 9 3.86 -1.36 -4.06
CA TRP A 9 3.25 -2.13 -5.14
C TRP A 9 4.09 -3.35 -5.51
N ALA A 10 5.41 -3.28 -5.33
CA ALA A 10 6.34 -4.38 -5.58
C ALA A 10 6.25 -5.52 -4.55
N LEU A 11 5.47 -5.38 -3.47
CA LEU A 11 5.23 -6.45 -2.48
C LEU A 11 3.99 -7.29 -2.79
N VAL A 12 3.05 -6.77 -3.58
CA VAL A 12 1.85 -7.51 -3.99
C VAL A 12 2.25 -8.63 -4.96
N PRO A 13 1.72 -9.85 -4.93
CA PRO A 13 2.05 -10.87 -5.95
C PRO A 13 1.71 -10.39 -7.38
N GLN A 14 2.52 -10.76 -8.38
CA GLN A 14 2.33 -10.29 -9.77
C GLN A 14 0.93 -10.59 -10.31
N GLU A 15 0.46 -11.82 -10.12
CA GLU A 15 -0.88 -12.26 -10.55
C GLU A 15 -1.99 -11.37 -10.01
N THR A 16 -1.84 -10.91 -8.76
CA THR A 16 -2.80 -10.01 -8.12
C THR A 16 -2.68 -8.59 -8.67
N ARG A 17 -1.47 -8.09 -8.91
CA ARG A 17 -1.26 -6.78 -9.55
C ARG A 17 -1.89 -6.72 -10.93
N ASP A 18 -1.67 -7.73 -11.75
CA ASP A 18 -2.21 -7.79 -13.11
C ASP A 18 -3.74 -7.78 -13.11
N ALA A 19 -4.38 -8.51 -12.20
CA ALA A 19 -5.85 -8.49 -12.07
C ALA A 19 -6.40 -7.10 -11.68
N TYR A 20 -5.68 -6.37 -10.83
CA TYR A 20 -6.05 -5.00 -10.44
C TYR A 20 -5.78 -3.97 -11.53
N VAL A 21 -4.67 -4.11 -12.26
CA VAL A 21 -4.31 -3.23 -13.39
C VAL A 21 -5.26 -3.45 -14.57
N LYS A 22 -5.68 -4.69 -14.83
CA LYS A 22 -6.65 -5.03 -15.90
C LYS A 22 -8.09 -4.66 -15.54
N GLY A 23 -8.35 -4.23 -14.30
CA GLY A 23 -9.66 -3.76 -13.87
C GLY A 23 -10.70 -4.87 -13.67
N GLU A 24 -10.25 -6.11 -13.47
CA GLU A 24 -11.10 -7.29 -13.25
C GLU A 24 -11.69 -7.31 -11.82
N LYS A 25 -11.06 -6.63 -10.87
CA LYS A 25 -11.50 -6.55 -9.47
C LYS A 25 -11.66 -5.08 -9.05
N LYS A 26 -12.83 -4.50 -9.33
CA LYS A 26 -13.17 -3.12 -8.93
C LYS A 26 -13.76 -3.03 -7.53
N ASP A 27 -14.44 -4.10 -7.09
CA ASP A 27 -15.16 -4.12 -5.81
C ASP A 27 -14.30 -4.55 -4.61
N THR A 28 -13.10 -5.09 -4.84
CA THR A 28 -12.25 -5.62 -3.77
C THR A 28 -10.95 -4.85 -3.69
N VAL A 29 -10.61 -4.30 -2.53
CA VAL A 29 -9.35 -3.58 -2.34
C VAL A 29 -8.26 -4.53 -1.82
N PRO A 30 -7.05 -4.57 -2.41
CA PRO A 30 -5.97 -5.38 -1.88
C PRO A 30 -5.54 -4.88 -0.49
N VAL A 31 -5.31 -5.83 0.41
CA VAL A 31 -4.78 -5.56 1.76
C VAL A 31 -3.33 -5.98 1.79
N LEU A 32 -2.44 -5.03 2.14
CA LEU A 32 -1.02 -5.26 2.28
C LEU A 32 -0.61 -5.12 3.75
N ASP A 33 -0.28 -6.26 4.37
CA ASP A 33 0.27 -6.31 5.72
C ASP A 33 1.79 -6.29 5.68
N LEU A 34 2.36 -5.24 6.28
CA LEU A 34 3.79 -4.99 6.28
C LEU A 34 4.52 -5.67 7.44
N LEU A 35 3.82 -6.03 8.51
CA LEU A 35 4.44 -6.63 9.71
C LEU A 35 5.06 -8.01 9.41
N PRO A 36 4.34 -8.96 8.78
CA PRO A 36 4.91 -10.26 8.41
C PRO A 36 6.06 -10.14 7.42
N LEU A 37 6.06 -9.06 6.62
CA LEU A 37 7.12 -8.74 5.66
C LEU A 37 8.34 -8.06 6.31
N GLY A 38 8.30 -7.83 7.63
CA GLY A 38 9.40 -7.25 8.41
C GLY A 38 9.49 -5.73 8.35
N TYR A 39 8.46 -5.04 7.82
CA TYR A 39 8.44 -3.57 7.76
C TYR A 39 7.53 -2.99 8.85
N SER A 40 8.03 -1.95 9.51
CA SER A 40 7.33 -1.31 10.63
C SER A 40 6.93 0.14 10.33
N LYS A 41 7.58 0.81 9.38
CA LYS A 41 7.31 2.22 9.07
C LYS A 41 7.23 2.50 7.58
N VAL A 42 6.18 3.20 7.16
CA VAL A 42 5.97 3.66 5.78
C VAL A 42 6.33 5.13 5.63
N LEU A 43 7.10 5.44 4.59
CA LEU A 43 7.56 6.79 4.25
C LEU A 43 7.05 7.22 2.86
N GLY A 44 6.79 8.51 2.70
CA GLY A 44 6.11 9.07 1.52
C GLY A 44 6.96 9.28 0.26
N LYS A 45 8.16 8.68 0.17
CA LYS A 45 9.00 8.79 -1.02
C LYS A 45 8.39 7.96 -2.16
N GLY A 46 8.40 8.52 -3.37
CA GLY A 46 7.88 7.86 -4.57
C GLY A 46 6.42 8.20 -4.91
N ARG A 47 5.89 7.47 -5.89
CA ARG A 47 4.50 7.54 -6.35
C ARG A 47 3.85 6.17 -6.19
N LEU A 48 2.59 6.18 -5.83
CA LEU A 48 1.73 5.01 -5.82
C LEU A 48 0.88 5.05 -7.12
N PRO A 49 0.56 3.91 -7.75
CA PRO A 49 -0.49 3.89 -8.77
C PRO A 49 -1.82 4.40 -8.20
N GLU A 50 -2.69 4.93 -9.06
CA GLU A 50 -4.06 5.38 -8.72
C GLU A 50 -5.00 4.18 -8.53
N ILE A 51 -4.56 3.19 -7.76
CA ILE A 51 -5.29 1.98 -7.42
C ILE A 51 -5.46 2.00 -5.88
N PRO A 52 -6.71 1.88 -5.38
CA PRO A 52 -6.97 1.79 -3.95
C PRO A 52 -6.16 0.66 -3.31
N LEU A 53 -5.55 0.93 -2.16
CA LEU A 53 -4.77 -0.05 -1.39
C LEU A 53 -5.01 0.15 0.11
N VAL A 54 -5.26 -0.93 0.84
CA VAL A 54 -5.25 -0.91 2.31
C VAL A 54 -3.86 -1.28 2.80
N VAL A 55 -3.21 -0.40 3.55
CA VAL A 55 -1.84 -0.61 4.07
C VAL A 55 -1.88 -0.75 5.59
N ARG A 56 -1.48 -1.91 6.10
CA ARG A 56 -1.33 -2.16 7.55
C ARG A 56 0.11 -1.96 7.97
N ALA A 57 0.35 -1.03 8.91
CA ALA A 57 1.68 -0.72 9.43
C ALA A 57 1.64 -0.21 10.87
N ARG A 58 2.75 -0.32 11.60
CA ARG A 58 2.88 0.30 12.94
C ARG A 58 3.00 1.82 12.88
N TRP A 59 3.76 2.33 11.90
CA TRP A 59 4.07 3.74 11.77
C TRP A 59 3.92 4.19 10.33
N VAL A 60 3.34 5.36 10.10
CA VAL A 60 3.20 5.94 8.77
C VAL A 60 3.52 7.43 8.84
N SER A 61 4.34 7.93 7.91
CA SER A 61 4.57 9.37 7.79
C SER A 61 3.33 10.07 7.24
N ARG A 62 3.06 11.30 7.68
CA ARG A 62 1.94 12.13 7.16
C ARG A 62 1.87 12.16 5.63
N LEU A 63 3.01 12.41 4.97
CA LEU A 63 3.09 12.45 3.51
C LEU A 63 2.71 11.11 2.86
N ALA A 64 3.05 9.98 3.49
CA ALA A 64 2.67 8.67 2.99
C ALA A 64 1.16 8.45 3.10
N GLU A 65 0.59 8.80 4.25
CA GLU A 65 -0.85 8.68 4.49
C GLU A 65 -1.66 9.56 3.52
N GLU A 66 -1.24 10.81 3.30
CA GLU A 66 -1.89 11.72 2.34
C GLU A 66 -1.88 11.15 0.92
N LYS A 67 -0.75 10.60 0.47
CA LYS A 67 -0.65 9.98 -0.87
C LYS A 67 -1.48 8.71 -1.00
N ILE A 68 -1.52 7.88 0.04
CA ILE A 68 -2.34 6.66 0.05
C ILE A 68 -3.83 7.03 -0.04
N LYS A 69 -4.28 8.05 0.72
CA LYS A 69 -5.66 8.56 0.65
C LYS A 69 -5.98 9.17 -0.72
N GLN A 70 -5.05 9.90 -1.32
CA GLN A 70 -5.21 10.46 -2.68
C GLN A 70 -5.40 9.36 -3.74
N ALA A 71 -4.76 8.20 -3.58
CA ALA A 71 -4.95 7.05 -4.45
C ALA A 71 -6.24 6.25 -4.16
N GLY A 72 -7.09 6.72 -3.23
CA GLY A 72 -8.31 6.04 -2.79
C GLY A 72 -8.09 4.91 -1.80
N GLY A 73 -6.88 4.79 -1.23
CA GLY A 73 -6.51 3.79 -0.23
C GLY A 73 -6.76 4.23 1.21
N VAL A 74 -6.51 3.30 2.13
CA VAL A 74 -6.66 3.52 3.59
C VAL A 74 -5.43 2.98 4.32
N VAL A 75 -5.05 3.66 5.40
CA VAL A 75 -3.99 3.21 6.30
C VAL A 75 -4.63 2.64 7.57
N GLU A 76 -4.28 1.40 7.91
CA GLU A 76 -4.67 0.74 9.15
C GLU A 76 -3.45 0.64 10.07
N LEU A 77 -3.53 1.29 11.23
CA LEU A 77 -2.47 1.20 12.23
C LEU A 77 -2.60 -0.11 13.01
N VAL A 78 -1.53 -0.90 13.05
CA VAL A 78 -1.47 -2.18 13.77
C VAL A 78 -0.39 -2.11 14.86
N ALA A 79 -0.60 -2.83 15.97
CA ALA A 79 0.25 -2.77 17.17
C ALA A 79 1.55 -3.61 17.08
#